data_AF-A0A4Q5RZ02-F1
#
_entry.id   AF-A0A4Q5RZ02-F1
#
_cell.length_a   1.000
_cell.length_b   1.000
_cell.length_c   1.000
_cell.angle_alpha   90.00
_cell.angle_beta   90.00
_cell.angle_gamma   90.00
#
_symmetry.space_group_name_H-M   'P 1'
#
loop_
_entity.id
_entity.type
_entity.pdbx_description
1 polymer ?
#
loop_
_entity_poly.entity_id
_entity_poly.type
_entity_poly.pdbx_seq_one_letter_code
_entity_poly.pdbx_strand_id
1 'polypeptide(L)' 'MRLKFLSNTVFMPIKTVSGLFFLFLLMTDSSTFAQKNTLPDWAFGGFKRPAGLNPIISPDSTTKFLDPILNKQV' A
#
# COMPACT_ATOMS: atom_id res chain seq x y z
N MET A 1 -19.08 -41.67 49.22
CA MET A 1 -18.18 -41.70 48.05
C MET A 1 -18.22 -40.33 47.37
N ARG A 2 -17.25 -39.45 47.66
CA ARG A 2 -17.17 -38.09 47.11
C ARG A 2 -16.43 -38.13 45.78
N LEU A 3 -17.12 -37.91 44.66
CA LEU A 3 -16.45 -37.62 43.39
C LEU A 3 -15.96 -36.17 43.42
N LYS A 4 -14.63 -35.99 43.46
CA LYS A 4 -13.98 -34.70 43.21
C LYS A 4 -13.98 -34.47 41.70
N PHE A 5 -14.89 -33.64 41.20
CA PHE A 5 -14.76 -33.10 39.84
C PHE A 5 -13.63 -32.06 39.84
N LEU A 6 -12.47 -32.46 39.34
CA LEU A 6 -11.43 -31.54 38.88
C LEU A 6 -11.96 -30.87 37.62
N SER A 7 -12.32 -29.59 37.73
CA SER A 7 -12.50 -28.75 36.55
C SER A 7 -11.88 -27.39 36.85
N ASN A 8 -10.59 -27.27 36.52
CA ASN A 8 -9.95 -25.97 36.35
C ASN A 8 -10.49 -25.34 35.07
N THR A 9 -11.73 -24.85 35.10
CA THR A 9 -12.24 -23.96 34.06
C THR A 9 -11.86 -22.55 34.49
N VAL A 10 -10.79 -22.01 33.91
CA VAL A 10 -10.44 -20.59 34.08
C VAL A 10 -11.56 -19.77 33.45
N PHE A 11 -12.42 -19.19 34.29
CA PHE A 11 -13.51 -18.32 33.85
C PHE A 11 -12.89 -17.00 33.39
N MET A 12 -12.57 -16.89 32.10
CA MET A 12 -11.97 -15.68 31.55
C MET A 12 -13.06 -14.61 31.41
N PRO A 13 -12.87 -13.38 31.92
CA PRO A 13 -13.92 -12.36 31.84
C PRO A 13 -14.20 -11.98 30.38
N ILE A 14 -15.47 -11.71 30.06
CA ILE A 14 -15.94 -11.39 28.69
C ILE A 14 -15.12 -10.25 28.05
N LYS A 15 -14.66 -9.29 28.85
CA LYS A 15 -13.79 -8.18 28.41
C LYS A 15 -12.44 -8.68 27.89
N THR A 16 -11.87 -9.70 28.52
CA THR A 16 -10.60 -10.32 28.11
C THR A 16 -10.78 -11.17 26.86
N VAL A 17 -11.89 -11.91 26.75
CA VAL A 17 -12.21 -12.68 25.54
C VAL A 17 -12.43 -11.75 24.34
N SER A 18 -13.17 -10.66 24.53
CA SER A 18 -13.40 -9.62 23.51
C SER A 18 -12.10 -8.93 23.09
N GLY A 19 -11.23 -8.59 24.06
CA GLY A 19 -9.91 -8.00 23.78
C GLY A 19 -8.99 -8.94 23.00
N LEU A 20 -8.97 -10.23 23.34
CA LEU A 20 -8.20 -11.24 22.62
C LEU A 20 -8.73 -11.48 21.20
N PHE A 21 -10.06 -11.46 21.01
CA PHE A 21 -10.67 -11.56 19.69
C PHE A 21 -10.35 -10.35 18.80
N PHE A 22 -10.41 -9.14 19.37
CA PHE A 22 -10.02 -7.92 18.66
C PHE A 22 -8.53 -7.91 18.30
N LEU A 23 -7.66 -8.36 19.21
CA LEU A 23 -6.23 -8.52 18.94
C LEU A 23 -5.99 -9.55 17.82
N PHE A 24 -6.72 -10.67 17.82
CA PHE A 24 -6.65 -11.68 16.76
C PHE A 24 -7.06 -11.11 15.39
N LEU A 25 -8.11 -10.29 15.32
CA LEU A 25 -8.52 -9.62 14.09
C LEU A 25 -7.44 -8.66 13.55
N LEU A 26 -6.72 -7.96 14.43
CA LEU A 26 -5.63 -7.06 14.05
C LEU A 26 -4.36 -7.78 13.54
N MET A 27 -4.21 -9.08 13.85
CA MET A 27 -3.07 -9.90 13.39
C MET A 27 -3.35 -10.59 12.04
N THR A 28 -4.51 -10.36 11.42
CA THR A 28 -4.79 -10.88 10.08
C THR A 28 -4.22 -9.95 9.03
N ASP A 29 -3.03 -10.29 8.51
CA ASP A 29 -2.45 -9.63 7.36
C ASP A 29 -3.36 -9.83 6.15
N SER A 30 -4.10 -8.78 5.79
CA SER A 30 -4.88 -8.72 4.55
C SER A 30 -3.90 -8.50 3.40
N SER A 31 -3.24 -9.56 2.96
CA SER A 31 -2.47 -9.54 1.71
C SER A 31 -3.45 -9.21 0.59
N THR A 32 -3.38 -8.00 0.06
CA THR A 32 -4.21 -7.50 -1.03
C THR A 32 -3.95 -8.33 -2.30
N PHE A 33 -4.73 -9.40 -2.48
CA PHE A 33 -4.58 -10.35 -3.60
C PHE A 33 -4.79 -9.69 -4.98
N ALA A 34 -5.36 -8.49 -5.02
CA ALA A 34 -5.76 -7.78 -6.24
C ALA A 34 -4.62 -7.03 -6.96
N GLN A 35 -3.38 -7.03 -6.46
CA GLN A 35 -2.32 -6.15 -6.96
C GLN A 35 -1.23 -6.86 -7.78
N LYS A 36 -1.54 -8.04 -8.36
CA LYS A 36 -0.57 -8.74 -9.20
C LYS A 36 -0.58 -8.18 -10.62
N ASN A 37 0.35 -7.27 -10.90
CA ASN A 37 0.58 -6.70 -12.24
C ASN A 37 1.40 -7.66 -13.12
N THR A 38 0.87 -8.87 -13.36
CA THR A 38 1.51 -9.85 -14.26
C THR A 38 1.29 -9.42 -15.70
N LEU A 39 2.37 -9.28 -16.45
CA LEU A 39 2.32 -8.97 -17.88
C LEU A 39 2.35 -10.26 -18.71
N PRO A 40 1.67 -10.30 -19.87
CA PRO A 40 1.82 -11.40 -20.82
C PRO A 40 3.18 -11.33 -21.53
N ASP A 41 3.65 -12.45 -22.07
CA ASP A 41 5.01 -12.61 -22.62
C ASP A 41 5.37 -11.65 -23.77
N TRP A 42 4.36 -11.19 -24.51
CA TRP A 42 4.54 -10.27 -25.63
C TRP A 42 4.59 -8.79 -25.20
N ALA A 43 4.25 -8.48 -23.94
CA ALA A 43 4.15 -7.11 -23.48
C ALA A 43 5.47 -6.60 -22.91
N PHE A 44 5.94 -5.46 -23.42
CA PHE A 44 6.94 -4.68 -22.71
C PHE A 44 6.29 -4.00 -21.51
N GLY A 45 6.92 -4.11 -20.34
CA GLY A 45 6.44 -3.40 -19.16
C GLY A 45 7.31 -3.64 -17.93
N GLY A 46 6.76 -3.31 -16.77
CA GLY A 46 7.54 -3.20 -15.54
C GLY A 46 8.41 -1.94 -15.50
N PHE A 47 8.10 -0.92 -16.34
CA PHE A 47 8.82 0.34 -16.41
C PHE A 47 8.85 1.04 -15.04
N LYS A 48 9.96 0.88 -14.32
CA LYS A 48 10.20 1.51 -13.03
C LYS A 48 10.91 2.84 -13.25
N ARG A 49 10.32 3.93 -12.75
CA ARG A 49 10.97 5.24 -12.72
C ARG A 49 12.19 5.18 -11.81
N PRO A 50 13.40 5.56 -12.27
CA PRO A 50 14.55 5.65 -11.39
C PRO A 50 14.30 6.65 -10.26
N ALA A 51 14.79 6.33 -9.08
CA ALA A 51 14.62 7.18 -7.91
C ALA A 51 15.37 8.52 -8.09
N GLY A 52 14.71 9.63 -7.74
CA GLY A 52 15.31 10.96 -7.76
C GLY A 52 15.58 11.57 -9.15
N LEU A 53 15.27 10.88 -10.25
CA LEU A 53 15.52 11.42 -11.60
C LEU A 53 14.35 12.23 -12.18
N ASN A 54 13.11 11.98 -11.76
CA ASN A 54 11.96 12.69 -12.31
C ASN A 54 11.69 13.99 -11.53
N PRO A 55 11.38 15.11 -12.20
CA PRO A 55 11.15 15.25 -13.65
C PRO A 55 12.46 15.31 -14.46
N ILE A 56 12.46 14.66 -15.63
CA ILE A 56 13.62 14.68 -16.56
C ILE A 56 13.72 16.02 -17.31
N ILE A 57 12.59 16.67 -17.55
CA ILE A 57 12.50 17.98 -18.23
C ILE A 57 11.64 18.88 -17.36
N SER A 58 12.13 20.09 -17.14
CA SER A 58 11.45 21.17 -16.42
C SER A 58 11.45 22.43 -17.28
N PRO A 59 10.49 23.34 -17.10
CA PRO A 59 10.50 24.62 -17.80
C PRO A 59 11.78 25.39 -17.51
N ASP A 60 12.40 25.91 -18.57
CA ASP A 60 13.49 26.87 -18.48
C ASP A 60 12.94 28.26 -18.83
N SER A 61 12.91 29.15 -17.84
CA SER A 61 12.39 30.52 -18.01
C SER A 61 13.36 31.46 -18.73
N THR A 62 14.60 31.02 -18.94
CA THR A 62 15.65 31.82 -19.60
C THR A 62 15.62 31.69 -21.12
N THR A 63 15.08 30.58 -21.63
CA THR A 63 14.93 30.33 -23.05
C THR A 63 13.81 31.18 -23.64
N LYS A 64 14.03 31.70 -24.86
CA LYS A 64 13.07 32.52 -25.59
C LYS A 64 12.78 31.98 -26.97
N PHE A 65 11.54 32.16 -27.41
CA PHE A 65 11.11 31.85 -28.77
C PHE A 65 10.55 33.11 -29.42
N LEU A 66 11.01 33.42 -30.63
CA LEU A 66 10.43 34.49 -31.43
C LEU A 66 9.25 33.91 -32.22
N ASP A 67 8.04 34.24 -31.80
CA ASP A 67 6.82 33.85 -32.49
C ASP A 67 6.74 34.58 -33.84
N PRO A 68 6.79 33.88 -34.99
CA PRO A 68 6.80 34.50 -36.32
C PRO A 68 5.44 35.06 -36.74
N ILE A 69 4.34 34.64 -36.10
CA ILE A 69 2.99 35.12 -36.40
C ILE A 69 2.75 36.44 -35.66
N LEU A 70 3.16 36.51 -34.40
CA LEU A 70 2.97 37.68 -33.54
C LEU A 70 4.16 38.66 -33.56
N ASN A 71 5.28 38.27 -34.17
CA ASN A 71 6.57 38.98 -34.09
C ASN A 71 6.95 39.34 -32.64
N LYS A 72 6.72 38.41 -31.71
CA LYS A 72 6.88 38.63 -30.26
C LYS A 72 7.82 37.60 -29.65
N GLN A 73 8.70 38.05 -28.76
CA GLN A 73 9.48 37.18 -27.88
C GLN A 73 8.58 36.61 -26.78
N VAL A 74 8.46 35.28 -26.72
CA VAL A 74 7.79 34.55 -25.64
C VAL A 74 8.82 33.85 -24.77
#